data_AF-A0A380S634-F1
#
_entry.id   AF-A0A380S634-F1
#
_cell.length_a   1.000
_cell.length_b   1.000
_cell.length_c   1.000
_cell.angle_alpha   90.00
_cell.angle_beta   90.00
_cell.angle_gamma   90.00
#
_symmetry.space_group_name_H-M   'P 1'
#
loop_
_entity.id
_entity.type
_entity.pdbx_description
1 polymer ?
#
loop_
_entity_poly.entity_id
_entity_poly.type
_entity_poly.pdbx_seq_one_letter_code
_entity_poly.pdbx_strand_id
1 'polypeptide(L)'
;MKKLHQYMMILVAGVLGACGSMSVSDPYAEALPADFNAQEYLSLHPQLRVRQIKDFVADYNSQVKANLGKEYDAVKKADDDAFLANTDMLGAIYMHPQIGGHSSDEWAGILADFALPDTSKGYKITRSMMAEYNFVGVADDASLLLSVPIDYQAVAQQYHVFGRDHGWAYRACRAEEAANTPRDTLPIATYQKNHIAEKDGSFTPDTGLYCRDALGVDRLIQ
;
A
#
# COMPACT_ATOMS: atom_id res chain seq x y z
N MET A 1 -29.00 48.69 -0.64
CA MET A 1 -28.14 47.51 -0.96
C MET A 1 -28.07 46.44 0.15
N LYS A 2 -28.89 46.49 1.22
CA LYS A 2 -28.83 45.48 2.32
C LYS A 2 -29.63 44.19 2.06
N LYS A 3 -30.67 44.23 1.22
CA LYS A 3 -31.54 43.07 0.97
C LYS A 3 -30.96 42.06 -0.03
N LEU A 4 -30.09 42.49 -0.95
CA LEU A 4 -29.46 41.57 -1.93
C LEU A 4 -28.41 40.65 -1.28
N HIS A 5 -27.73 41.13 -0.25
CA HIS A 5 -26.73 40.36 0.50
C HIS A 5 -27.35 39.23 1.33
N GLN A 6 -28.56 39.43 1.87
CA GLN A 6 -29.29 38.38 2.59
C GLN A 6 -29.74 37.24 1.68
N TYR A 7 -30.16 37.53 0.44
CA TYR A 7 -30.54 36.48 -0.51
C TYR A 7 -29.32 35.70 -1.06
N MET A 8 -28.16 36.33 -1.23
CA MET A 8 -26.94 35.59 -1.61
C MET A 8 -26.42 34.69 -0.48
N MET A 9 -26.52 35.10 0.78
CA MET A 9 -26.07 34.27 1.92
C MET A 9 -26.94 33.01 2.10
N ILE A 10 -28.25 33.10 1.88
CA ILE A 10 -29.16 31.94 1.98
C ILE A 10 -28.94 30.95 0.83
N LEU A 11 -28.62 31.43 -0.37
CA LEU A 11 -28.35 30.58 -1.53
C LEU A 11 -27.02 29.81 -1.38
N VAL A 12 -26.00 30.43 -0.77
CA VAL A 12 -24.71 29.78 -0.50
C VAL A 12 -24.83 28.74 0.63
N ALA A 13 -25.64 29.00 1.66
CA ALA A 13 -25.91 28.02 2.71
C ALA A 13 -26.73 26.81 2.21
N GLY A 14 -27.65 27.02 1.27
CA GLY A 14 -28.42 25.93 0.64
C GLY A 14 -27.59 25.02 -0.26
N VAL A 15 -26.62 25.57 -1.00
CA VAL A 15 -25.72 24.78 -1.87
C VAL A 15 -24.66 24.02 -1.05
N LEU A 16 -24.18 24.58 0.06
CA LEU A 16 -23.24 23.89 0.95
C LEU A 16 -23.92 22.81 1.83
N GLY A 17 -25.21 22.96 2.16
CA GLY A 17 -25.99 21.93 2.87
C GLY A 17 -26.45 20.76 1.98
N ALA A 18 -26.56 20.97 0.68
CA ALA A 18 -26.97 19.94 -0.28
C ALA A 18 -25.83 18.99 -0.68
N CYS A 19 -24.56 19.39 -0.54
CA CYS A 19 -23.41 18.49 -0.73
C CYS A 19 -23.01 17.74 0.57
N GLY A 20 -23.50 18.18 1.73
CA GLY A 20 -23.22 17.54 3.03
C GLY A 20 -24.24 16.48 3.45
N SER A 21 -25.34 16.29 2.70
CA SER A 21 -26.44 15.39 3.06
C SER A 21 -26.75 14.31 2.02
N MET A 22 -25.98 14.21 0.93
CA MET A 22 -25.87 12.90 0.30
C MET A 22 -25.01 12.06 1.24
N SER A 23 -25.67 11.22 2.05
CA SER A 23 -25.06 9.94 2.43
C SER A 23 -24.73 9.25 1.11
N VAL A 24 -23.55 9.55 0.56
CA VAL A 24 -22.95 8.72 -0.45
C VAL A 24 -22.68 7.44 0.33
N SER A 25 -23.63 6.50 0.27
CA SER A 25 -23.37 5.10 0.52
C SER A 25 -22.06 4.83 -0.19
N ASP A 26 -21.02 4.55 0.59
CA ASP A 26 -19.68 4.35 0.03
C ASP A 26 -19.83 3.35 -1.13
N PRO A 27 -19.71 3.78 -2.40
CA PRO A 27 -20.06 2.94 -3.54
C PRO A 27 -19.12 1.72 -3.63
N TYR A 28 -18.05 1.73 -2.83
CA TYR A 28 -17.09 0.66 -2.67
C TYR A 28 -17.50 -0.34 -1.58
N ALA A 29 -18.28 0.05 -0.56
CA ALA A 29 -18.74 -0.88 0.48
C ALA A 29 -19.78 -1.89 -0.04
N GLU A 30 -20.62 -1.49 -1.02
CA GLU A 30 -21.62 -2.37 -1.65
C GLU A 30 -21.04 -3.29 -2.74
N ALA A 31 -19.75 -3.17 -3.07
CA ALA A 31 -19.10 -3.89 -4.16
C ALA A 31 -18.09 -4.97 -3.71
N LEU A 32 -17.95 -5.21 -2.40
CA LEU A 32 -17.09 -6.27 -1.88
C LEU A 32 -17.82 -7.63 -1.89
N PRO A 33 -17.11 -8.76 -2.10
CA PRO A 33 -17.67 -10.07 -1.85
C PRO A 33 -18.31 -10.16 -0.46
N ALA A 34 -19.42 -10.89 -0.34
CA ALA A 34 -20.17 -10.97 0.92
C ALA A 34 -19.35 -11.57 2.08
N ASP A 35 -18.35 -12.38 1.78
CA ASP A 35 -17.41 -12.99 2.73
C ASP A 35 -16.03 -12.28 2.75
N PHE A 36 -15.93 -11.07 2.20
CA PHE A 36 -14.67 -10.32 2.21
C PHE A 36 -14.27 -9.92 3.63
N ASN A 37 -12.99 -10.16 3.95
CA ASN A 37 -12.38 -9.76 5.21
C ASN A 37 -11.06 -9.03 4.94
N ALA A 38 -10.97 -7.76 5.31
CA ALA A 38 -9.79 -6.94 5.05
C ALA A 38 -8.53 -7.45 5.77
N GLN A 39 -8.67 -8.06 6.95
CA GLN A 39 -7.55 -8.64 7.68
C GLN A 39 -7.02 -9.90 6.98
N GLU A 40 -7.92 -10.76 6.50
CA GLU A 40 -7.53 -11.91 5.69
C GLU A 40 -6.88 -11.47 4.37
N TYR A 41 -7.46 -10.48 3.70
CA TYR A 41 -6.90 -9.91 2.49
C TYR A 41 -5.48 -9.37 2.71
N LEU A 42 -5.27 -8.64 3.80
CA LEU A 42 -3.95 -8.13 4.18
C LEU A 42 -2.95 -9.26 4.44
N SER A 43 -3.39 -10.39 5.01
CA SER A 43 -2.51 -11.55 5.27
C SER A 43 -2.00 -12.21 3.98
N LEU A 44 -2.79 -12.16 2.90
CA LEU A 44 -2.40 -12.66 1.59
C LEU A 44 -1.54 -11.66 0.79
N HIS A 45 -1.62 -10.38 1.17
CA HIS A 45 -0.99 -9.26 0.47
C HIS A 45 -0.23 -8.34 1.44
N PRO A 46 0.85 -8.84 2.08
CA PRO A 46 1.63 -8.06 3.05
C PRO A 46 2.24 -6.78 2.47
N GLN A 47 2.42 -6.70 1.15
CA GLN A 47 2.84 -5.49 0.44
C GLN A 47 1.90 -4.30 0.66
N LEU A 48 0.61 -4.53 0.94
CA LEU A 48 -0.33 -3.46 1.27
C LEU A 48 0.00 -2.84 2.63
N ARG A 49 0.44 -3.66 3.60
CA ARG A 49 0.90 -3.17 4.90
C ARG A 49 2.17 -2.33 4.76
N VAL A 50 3.15 -2.83 4.00
CA VAL A 50 4.40 -2.11 3.70
C VAL A 50 4.08 -0.72 3.15
N ARG A 51 3.15 -0.64 2.19
CA ARG A 51 2.75 0.63 1.58
C ARG A 51 2.14 1.59 2.60
N GLN A 52 1.22 1.14 3.44
CA GLN A 52 0.62 1.97 4.48
C GLN A 52 1.65 2.54 5.44
N ILE A 53 2.64 1.74 5.84
CA ILE A 53 3.73 2.19 6.71
C ILE A 53 4.53 3.30 6.04
N LYS A 54 4.92 3.10 4.77
CA LYS A 54 5.68 4.10 4.01
C LYS A 54 4.91 5.40 3.80
N ASP A 55 3.62 5.29 3.49
CA ASP A 55 2.75 6.47 3.34
C ASP A 55 2.63 7.23 4.67
N PHE A 56 2.55 6.52 5.80
CA PHE A 56 2.52 7.12 7.13
C PHE A 56 3.85 7.81 7.50
N VAL A 57 4.99 7.17 7.23
CA VAL A 57 6.32 7.78 7.43
C VAL A 57 6.47 9.04 6.58
N ALA A 58 6.04 8.97 5.31
CA ALA A 58 6.08 10.12 4.40
C ALA A 58 5.21 11.28 4.89
N ASP A 59 3.99 11.00 5.36
CA ASP A 59 3.10 12.02 5.92
C ASP A 59 3.69 12.64 7.17
N TYR A 60 4.16 11.83 8.13
CA TYR A 60 4.85 12.32 9.34
C TYR A 60 6.02 13.24 8.99
N ASN A 61 6.89 12.79 8.08
CA ASN A 61 8.05 13.56 7.64
C ASN A 61 7.66 14.85 6.91
N SER A 62 6.51 14.87 6.21
CA SER A 62 5.98 16.09 5.59
C SER A 62 5.55 17.12 6.64
N GLN A 63 4.98 16.68 7.76
CA GLN A 63 4.61 17.55 8.88
C GLN A 63 5.87 18.09 9.59
N VAL A 64 6.88 17.25 9.81
CA VAL A 64 8.19 17.67 10.33
C VAL A 64 8.85 18.69 9.40
N LYS A 65 8.77 18.49 8.07
CA LYS A 65 9.24 19.45 7.07
C LYS A 65 8.54 20.79 7.18
N ALA A 66 7.23 20.81 7.34
CA ALA A 66 6.47 22.04 7.52
C ALA A 66 6.94 22.84 8.75
N ASN A 67 7.34 22.14 9.82
CA ASN A 67 7.82 22.75 11.05
C ASN A 67 9.28 23.24 10.96
N LEU A 68 10.19 22.45 10.36
CA LEU A 68 11.61 22.78 10.27
C LEU A 68 11.94 23.73 9.11
N GLY A 69 11.09 23.80 8.08
CA GLY A 69 11.29 24.68 6.94
C GLY A 69 12.60 24.39 6.20
N LYS A 70 13.49 25.39 6.16
CA LYS A 70 14.76 25.32 5.42
C LYS A 70 15.79 24.36 6.04
N GLU A 71 15.69 24.11 7.33
CA GLU A 71 16.62 23.22 8.04
C GLU A 71 16.31 21.74 7.79
N TYR A 72 15.11 21.43 7.27
CA TYR A 72 14.63 20.07 7.11
C TYR A 72 15.58 19.18 6.30
N ASP A 73 16.07 19.65 5.15
CA ASP A 73 16.88 18.80 4.27
C ASP A 73 18.23 18.43 4.92
N ALA A 74 18.82 19.33 5.70
CA ALA A 74 20.06 19.07 6.44
C ALA A 74 19.82 18.10 7.60
N VAL A 75 18.74 18.29 8.37
CA VAL A 75 18.34 17.40 9.46
C VAL A 75 18.01 16.01 8.92
N LYS A 76 17.14 15.91 7.91
CA LYS A 76 16.78 14.64 7.28
C LYS A 76 18.00 13.92 6.72
N LYS A 77 18.95 14.62 6.12
CA LYS A 77 20.16 13.97 5.62
C LYS A 77 20.98 13.34 6.75
N ALA A 78 21.22 14.07 7.83
CA ALA A 78 21.98 13.57 8.96
C ALA A 78 21.28 12.37 9.63
N ASP A 79 19.97 12.46 9.75
CA ASP A 79 19.10 11.44 10.33
C ASP A 79 19.04 10.18 9.46
N ASP A 80 18.83 10.33 8.14
CA ASP A 80 18.90 9.22 7.18
C ASP A 80 20.26 8.52 7.23
N ASP A 81 21.36 9.28 7.29
CA ASP A 81 22.71 8.70 7.35
C ASP A 81 22.93 7.92 8.66
N ALA A 82 22.36 8.37 9.79
CA ALA A 82 22.40 7.66 11.06
C ALA A 82 21.51 6.39 11.05
N PHE A 83 20.29 6.50 10.54
CA PHE A 83 19.36 5.38 10.37
C PHE A 83 19.96 4.28 9.49
N LEU A 84 20.52 4.67 8.34
CA LEU A 84 21.11 3.75 7.37
C LEU A 84 22.41 3.09 7.84
N ALA A 85 23.11 3.69 8.83
CA ALA A 85 24.30 3.10 9.42
C ALA A 85 23.98 1.96 10.40
N ASN A 86 22.73 1.86 10.89
CA ASN A 86 22.31 0.83 11.84
C ASN A 86 21.73 -0.40 11.12
N THR A 87 22.60 -1.24 10.59
CA THR A 87 22.22 -2.44 9.83
C THR A 87 21.41 -3.45 10.63
N ASP A 88 21.61 -3.53 11.95
CA ASP A 88 20.89 -4.47 12.82
C ASP A 88 19.43 -4.05 12.97
N MET A 89 19.18 -2.76 13.20
CA MET A 89 17.82 -2.22 13.24
C MET A 89 17.13 -2.33 11.88
N LEU A 90 17.83 -2.02 10.78
CA LEU A 90 17.30 -2.19 9.44
C LEU A 90 16.90 -3.64 9.17
N GLY A 91 17.75 -4.60 9.54
CA GLY A 91 17.44 -6.02 9.43
C GLY A 91 16.20 -6.40 10.23
N ALA A 92 16.09 -5.89 11.46
CA ALA A 92 14.89 -6.10 12.28
C ALA A 92 13.62 -5.54 11.61
N ILE A 93 13.67 -4.33 11.04
CA ILE A 93 12.56 -3.69 10.32
C ILE A 93 12.16 -4.51 9.08
N TYR A 94 13.13 -4.84 8.22
CA TYR A 94 12.90 -5.48 6.94
C TYR A 94 12.43 -6.93 7.07
N MET A 95 12.96 -7.67 8.05
CA MET A 95 12.55 -9.04 8.30
C MET A 95 11.32 -9.16 9.21
N HIS A 96 10.85 -8.07 9.82
CA HIS A 96 9.68 -8.13 10.70
C HIS A 96 8.41 -8.50 9.89
N PRO A 97 7.64 -9.53 10.28
CA PRO A 97 6.48 -10.00 9.52
C PRO A 97 5.38 -8.96 9.29
N GLN A 98 5.28 -7.96 10.17
CA GLN A 98 4.27 -6.89 10.09
C GLN A 98 4.78 -5.58 9.49
N ILE A 99 6.07 -5.50 9.16
CA ILE A 99 6.68 -4.29 8.59
C ILE A 99 7.19 -4.60 7.18
N GLY A 100 8.37 -5.20 7.03
CA GLY A 100 8.95 -5.52 5.73
C GLY A 100 8.60 -6.90 5.18
N GLY A 101 8.44 -7.90 6.06
CA GLY A 101 8.04 -9.26 5.69
C GLY A 101 9.06 -10.04 4.84
N HIS A 102 10.31 -9.57 4.75
CA HIS A 102 11.35 -10.25 3.98
C HIS A 102 11.90 -11.48 4.72
N SER A 103 12.24 -12.51 3.95
CA SER A 103 13.06 -13.63 4.41
C SER A 103 14.51 -13.20 4.67
N SER A 104 15.26 -14.07 5.36
CA SER A 104 16.71 -13.86 5.56
C SER A 104 17.48 -13.74 4.25
N ASP A 105 17.08 -14.51 3.24
CA ASP A 105 17.77 -14.55 1.94
C ASP A 105 17.49 -13.29 1.13
N GLU A 106 16.25 -12.80 1.17
CA GLU A 106 15.89 -11.50 0.58
C GLU A 106 16.62 -10.35 1.28
N TRP A 107 16.71 -10.39 2.60
CA TRP A 107 17.50 -9.41 3.36
C TRP A 107 18.98 -9.43 2.98
N ALA A 108 19.57 -10.62 2.81
CA ALA A 108 20.95 -10.75 2.35
C ALA A 108 21.15 -10.16 0.94
N GLY A 109 20.19 -10.34 0.03
CA GLY A 109 20.19 -9.70 -1.29
C GLY A 109 20.14 -8.18 -1.21
N ILE A 110 19.27 -7.65 -0.35
CA ILE A 110 19.16 -6.21 -0.07
C ILE A 110 20.49 -5.64 0.46
N LEU A 111 21.15 -6.33 1.40
CA LEU A 111 22.45 -5.94 1.91
C LEU A 111 23.54 -5.98 0.84
N ALA A 112 23.51 -6.96 -0.06
CA ALA A 112 24.46 -7.04 -1.17
C ALA A 112 24.34 -5.82 -2.10
N ASP A 113 23.11 -5.40 -2.43
CA ASP A 113 22.88 -4.20 -3.22
C ASP A 113 23.30 -2.91 -2.48
N PHE A 114 23.11 -2.88 -1.16
CA PHE A 114 23.53 -1.74 -0.32
C PHE A 114 25.05 -1.63 -0.16
N ALA A 115 25.78 -2.72 -0.39
CA ALA A 115 27.25 -2.75 -0.39
C ALA A 115 27.88 -2.36 -1.75
N LEU A 116 27.07 -2.16 -2.80
CA LEU A 116 27.55 -1.69 -4.10
C LEU A 116 28.09 -0.25 -4.02
N PRO A 117 28.93 0.18 -4.99
CA PRO A 117 29.38 1.57 -5.05
C PRO A 117 28.21 2.55 -5.09
N ASP A 118 28.36 3.71 -4.44
CA ASP A 118 27.32 4.74 -4.30
C ASP A 118 26.82 5.31 -5.64
N THR A 119 27.67 5.23 -6.67
CA THR A 119 27.35 5.60 -8.05
C THR A 119 26.43 4.61 -8.75
N SER A 120 26.35 3.37 -8.27
CA SER A 120 25.55 2.30 -8.88
C SER A 120 24.05 2.54 -8.74
N LYS A 121 23.28 2.06 -9.71
CA LYS A 121 21.82 2.14 -9.67
C LYS A 121 21.24 1.31 -8.52
N GLY A 122 21.80 0.11 -8.28
CA GLY A 122 21.37 -0.79 -7.19
C GLY A 122 21.49 -0.10 -5.83
N TYR A 123 22.67 0.44 -5.51
CA TYR A 123 22.88 1.19 -4.27
C TYR A 123 21.86 2.32 -4.09
N LYS A 124 21.67 3.17 -5.11
CA LYS A 124 20.78 4.34 -5.01
C LYS A 124 19.32 3.95 -4.76
N ILE A 125 18.85 2.91 -5.45
CA ILE A 125 17.49 2.38 -5.26
C ILE A 125 17.35 1.81 -3.86
N THR A 126 18.27 0.93 -3.46
CA THR A 126 18.22 0.26 -2.16
C THR A 126 18.32 1.26 -1.01
N ARG A 127 19.25 2.22 -1.08
CA ARG A 127 19.36 3.32 -0.11
C ARG A 127 18.06 4.11 0.00
N SER A 128 17.45 4.46 -1.13
CA SER A 128 16.18 5.19 -1.15
C SER A 128 15.07 4.38 -0.49
N MET A 129 14.96 3.10 -0.84
CA MET A 129 13.95 2.20 -0.28
C MET A 129 14.11 2.01 1.23
N MET A 130 15.34 1.88 1.72
CA MET A 130 15.62 1.78 3.16
C MET A 130 15.23 3.04 3.91
N ALA A 131 15.56 4.20 3.35
CA ALA A 131 15.23 5.49 3.97
C ALA A 131 13.72 5.79 4.04
N GLU A 132 12.86 5.04 3.32
CA GLU A 132 11.39 5.18 3.40
C GLU A 132 10.80 4.72 4.74
N TYR A 133 11.58 4.03 5.57
CA TYR A 133 11.18 3.63 6.93
C TYR A 133 11.66 4.59 8.02
N ASN A 134 12.43 5.64 7.65
CA ASN A 134 13.02 6.57 8.61
C ASN A 134 12.06 7.71 8.97
N PHE A 135 11.71 7.83 10.25
CA PHE A 135 10.98 8.97 10.80
C PHE A 135 11.96 10.06 11.26
N VAL A 136 11.95 11.20 10.58
CA VAL A 136 12.90 12.28 10.83
C VAL A 136 12.82 12.76 12.27
N GLY A 137 13.94 12.67 12.98
CA GLY A 137 14.07 13.13 14.37
C GLY A 137 13.49 12.18 15.41
N VAL A 138 13.26 10.91 15.05
CA VAL A 138 12.85 9.85 15.97
C VAL A 138 14.05 8.96 16.26
N ALA A 139 14.25 8.61 17.54
CA ALA A 139 15.40 7.79 17.95
C ALA A 139 15.14 6.28 17.87
N ASP A 140 13.88 5.86 17.90
CA ASP A 140 13.44 4.46 17.85
C ASP A 140 12.36 4.29 16.79
N ASP A 141 12.79 4.28 15.53
CA ASP A 141 11.92 4.05 14.37
C ASP A 141 11.23 2.69 14.44
N ALA A 142 11.93 1.65 14.87
CA ALA A 142 11.41 0.30 14.90
C ALA A 142 10.14 0.20 15.78
N SER A 143 10.16 0.80 16.97
CA SER A 143 8.98 0.86 17.84
C SER A 143 7.86 1.70 17.22
N LEU A 144 8.18 2.84 16.59
CA LEU A 144 7.16 3.70 15.98
C LEU A 144 6.49 3.02 14.77
N LEU A 145 7.25 2.32 13.92
CA LEU A 145 6.75 1.55 12.78
C LEU A 145 5.75 0.48 13.20
N LEU A 146 5.97 -0.20 14.33
CA LEU A 146 5.04 -1.19 14.89
C LEU A 146 3.73 -0.55 15.38
N SER A 147 3.76 0.71 15.77
CA SER A 147 2.57 1.44 16.25
C SER A 147 1.72 2.03 15.14
N VAL A 148 2.21 2.04 13.89
CA VAL A 148 1.46 2.58 12.74
C VAL A 148 0.11 1.86 12.64
N PRO A 149 -1.02 2.56 12.71
CA PRO A 149 -2.32 1.91 12.65
C PRO A 149 -2.52 1.21 11.31
N ILE A 150 -3.26 0.10 11.32
CA ILE A 150 -3.68 -0.58 10.08
C ILE A 150 -4.97 0.10 9.62
N ASP A 151 -4.94 0.67 8.41
CA ASP A 151 -6.14 1.22 7.79
C ASP A 151 -6.85 0.15 6.96
N TYR A 152 -7.77 -0.57 7.60
CA TYR A 152 -8.54 -1.61 6.93
C TYR A 152 -9.48 -1.08 5.83
N GLN A 153 -9.86 0.19 5.89
CA GLN A 153 -10.67 0.81 4.83
C GLN A 153 -9.83 1.01 3.57
N ALA A 154 -8.62 1.54 3.73
CA ALA A 154 -7.67 1.63 2.63
C ALA A 154 -7.35 0.23 2.06
N VAL A 155 -7.16 -0.79 2.89
CA VAL A 155 -6.96 -2.18 2.43
C VAL A 155 -8.16 -2.69 1.61
N ALA A 156 -9.38 -2.43 2.06
CA ALA A 156 -10.59 -2.80 1.32
C ALA A 156 -10.69 -2.05 -0.02
N GLN A 157 -10.30 -0.78 -0.08
CA GLN A 157 -10.24 -0.03 -1.33
C GLN A 157 -9.19 -0.59 -2.31
N GLN A 158 -8.06 -1.10 -1.80
CA GLN A 158 -7.06 -1.78 -2.63
C GLN A 158 -7.61 -3.07 -3.25
N TYR A 159 -8.61 -3.72 -2.65
CA TYR A 159 -9.29 -4.84 -3.31
C TYR A 159 -10.05 -4.38 -4.57
N HIS A 160 -10.70 -3.22 -4.56
CA HIS A 160 -11.39 -2.72 -5.77
C HIS A 160 -10.43 -2.44 -6.93
N VAL A 161 -9.22 -1.98 -6.60
CA VAL A 161 -8.20 -1.71 -7.61
C VAL A 161 -7.50 -3.00 -8.03
N PHE A 162 -6.98 -3.81 -7.12
CA PHE A 162 -6.12 -4.96 -7.44
C PHE A 162 -6.83 -6.31 -7.37
N GLY A 163 -7.73 -6.50 -6.41
CA GLY A 163 -8.52 -7.73 -6.28
C GLY A 163 -9.47 -7.93 -7.44
N ARG A 164 -10.36 -6.95 -7.65
CA ARG A 164 -11.45 -7.04 -8.63
C ARG A 164 -10.99 -6.88 -10.07
N ASP A 165 -9.98 -6.04 -10.31
CA ASP A 165 -9.58 -5.72 -11.69
C ASP A 165 -8.30 -6.48 -12.09
N HIS A 166 -7.41 -6.84 -11.17
CA HIS A 166 -6.17 -7.60 -11.44
C HIS A 166 -6.22 -9.06 -10.97
N GLY A 167 -7.35 -9.54 -10.48
CA GLY A 167 -7.56 -10.94 -10.11
C GLY A 167 -6.71 -11.40 -8.92
N TRP A 168 -6.43 -10.51 -7.96
CA TRP A 168 -5.77 -10.93 -6.72
C TRP A 168 -6.74 -11.74 -5.85
N ALA A 169 -6.26 -12.86 -5.33
CA ALA A 169 -7.02 -13.66 -4.37
C ALA A 169 -7.38 -12.84 -3.12
N TYR A 170 -8.64 -12.87 -2.70
CA TYR A 170 -9.07 -12.04 -1.56
C TYR A 170 -9.14 -12.77 -0.22
N ARG A 171 -9.12 -14.10 -0.26
CA ARG A 171 -9.18 -14.98 0.92
C ARG A 171 -8.47 -16.30 0.68
N ALA A 172 -8.22 -17.06 1.74
CA ALA A 172 -7.73 -18.42 1.60
C ALA A 172 -8.80 -19.32 0.96
N CYS A 173 -8.37 -20.34 0.22
CA CYS A 173 -9.29 -21.33 -0.32
C CYS A 173 -9.86 -22.20 0.79
N ARG A 174 -11.17 -22.46 0.72
CA ARG A 174 -11.83 -23.51 1.49
C ARG A 174 -11.39 -24.87 0.95
N ALA A 175 -11.57 -25.92 1.75
CA ALA A 175 -11.10 -27.25 1.39
C ALA A 175 -11.72 -27.75 0.08
N GLU A 176 -12.99 -27.45 -0.16
CA GLU A 176 -13.73 -27.79 -1.36
C GLU A 176 -13.29 -27.01 -2.62
N GLU A 177 -12.64 -25.85 -2.45
CA GLU A 177 -12.21 -24.98 -3.54
C GLU A 177 -10.80 -25.31 -4.04
N ALA A 178 -10.08 -26.21 -3.36
CA ALA A 178 -8.73 -26.61 -3.74
C ALA A 178 -8.66 -27.31 -5.11
N ALA A 179 -9.78 -27.83 -5.61
CA ALA A 179 -9.88 -28.43 -6.95
C ALA A 179 -10.29 -27.43 -8.03
N ASN A 180 -10.61 -26.19 -7.67
CA ASN A 180 -11.07 -25.19 -8.64
C ASN A 180 -9.96 -24.80 -9.61
N THR A 181 -10.38 -24.29 -10.77
CA THR A 181 -9.50 -23.90 -11.87
C THR A 181 -8.45 -22.89 -11.41
N PRO A 182 -7.14 -23.20 -11.54
CA PRO A 182 -6.07 -22.25 -11.28
C PRO A 182 -6.16 -21.03 -12.21
N ARG A 183 -5.93 -19.83 -11.65
CA ARG A 183 -6.02 -18.57 -12.38
C ARG A 183 -5.09 -18.53 -13.59
N ASP A 184 -3.87 -19.04 -13.44
CA ASP A 184 -2.83 -19.04 -14.47
C ASP A 184 -3.21 -19.87 -15.71
N THR A 185 -4.16 -20.79 -15.59
CA THR A 185 -4.72 -21.57 -16.71
C THR A 185 -5.84 -20.83 -17.47
N LEU A 186 -6.36 -19.73 -16.91
CA LEU A 186 -7.40 -18.95 -17.56
C LEU A 186 -6.81 -18.02 -18.63
N PRO A 187 -7.50 -17.82 -19.77
CA PRO A 187 -7.02 -16.91 -20.82
C PRO A 187 -6.69 -15.50 -20.30
N ILE A 188 -7.49 -15.00 -19.34
CA ILE A 188 -7.32 -13.66 -18.74
C ILE A 188 -5.95 -13.46 -18.10
N ALA A 189 -5.38 -14.48 -17.46
CA ALA A 189 -4.06 -14.39 -16.84
C ALA A 189 -2.95 -14.17 -17.89
N THR A 190 -3.12 -14.75 -19.10
CA THR A 190 -2.18 -14.54 -20.21
C THR A 190 -2.36 -13.16 -20.83
N TYR A 191 -3.61 -12.71 -21.02
CA TYR A 191 -3.89 -11.36 -21.51
C TYR A 191 -3.29 -10.29 -20.60
N GLN A 192 -3.46 -10.38 -19.28
CA GLN A 192 -2.89 -9.41 -18.36
C GLN A 192 -1.35 -9.41 -18.34
N LYS A 193 -0.70 -10.57 -18.44
CA LYS A 193 0.77 -10.65 -18.54
C LYS A 193 1.30 -9.98 -19.81
N ASN A 194 0.66 -10.21 -20.94
CA ASN A 194 1.09 -9.66 -22.23
C ASN A 194 0.82 -8.15 -22.34
N HIS A 195 -0.24 -7.64 -21.72
CA HIS A 195 -0.55 -6.21 -21.72
C HIS A 195 0.38 -5.36 -20.84
N ILE A 196 1.07 -5.94 -19.84
CA ILE A 196 2.17 -5.24 -19.15
C ILE A 196 3.33 -4.95 -20.13
N ALA A 197 3.46 -5.74 -21.21
CA ALA A 197 4.51 -5.58 -22.21
C ALA A 197 4.11 -4.72 -23.43
N GLU A 198 2.82 -4.52 -23.69
CA GLU A 198 2.30 -3.82 -24.88
C GLU A 198 1.86 -2.39 -24.57
N LYS A 199 2.36 -1.42 -25.33
CA LYS A 199 2.26 0.03 -25.10
C LYS A 199 0.89 0.63 -25.48
N ASP A 200 -0.07 -0.20 -25.90
CA ASP A 200 -1.24 0.22 -26.70
C ASP A 200 -2.57 0.30 -25.91
N GLY A 201 -2.51 0.21 -24.57
CA GLY A 201 -3.39 1.01 -23.72
C GLY A 201 -4.82 0.51 -23.41
N SER A 202 -5.23 -0.71 -23.75
CA SER A 202 -6.51 -1.27 -23.25
C SER A 202 -6.27 -2.36 -22.20
N PHE A 203 -6.43 -2.01 -20.92
CA PHE A 203 -6.43 -2.98 -19.83
C PHE A 203 -7.73 -3.80 -19.85
N THR A 204 -7.61 -5.13 -19.84
CA THR A 204 -8.77 -6.02 -19.68
C THR A 204 -8.86 -6.44 -18.20
N PRO A 205 -9.91 -6.02 -17.48
CA PRO A 205 -10.07 -6.38 -16.08
C PRO A 205 -10.35 -7.87 -15.93
N ASP A 206 -9.71 -8.47 -14.93
CA ASP A 206 -9.96 -9.84 -14.51
C ASP A 206 -11.05 -9.87 -13.44
N THR A 207 -12.30 -10.02 -13.89
CA THR A 207 -13.48 -10.00 -13.02
C THR A 207 -13.67 -11.28 -12.20
N GLY A 208 -12.74 -12.24 -12.27
CA GLY A 208 -12.80 -13.46 -11.48
C GLY A 208 -12.64 -13.19 -9.99
N LEU A 209 -13.38 -13.94 -9.17
CA LEU A 209 -13.17 -13.99 -7.73
C LEU A 209 -12.20 -15.12 -7.42
N TYR A 210 -11.13 -14.83 -6.68
CA TYR A 210 -10.07 -15.81 -6.44
C TYR A 210 -9.84 -16.04 -4.94
N CYS A 211 -9.54 -17.29 -4.59
CA CYS A 211 -8.96 -17.67 -3.31
C CYS A 211 -7.52 -18.15 -3.50
N ARG A 212 -6.68 -18.10 -2.47
CA ARG A 212 -5.31 -18.65 -2.50
C ARG A 212 -5.24 -19.96 -1.74
N ASP A 213 -4.77 -21.02 -2.38
CA ASP A 213 -4.60 -22.32 -1.72
C ASP A 213 -3.30 -22.38 -0.90
N ALA A 214 -3.13 -23.47 -0.13
CA ALA A 214 -1.96 -23.68 0.72
C ALA A 214 -0.63 -23.83 -0.06
N LEU A 215 -0.69 -24.05 -1.38
CA LEU A 215 0.46 -24.11 -2.27
C LEU A 215 0.77 -22.75 -2.91
N GLY A 216 0.00 -21.70 -2.57
CA GLY A 216 0.15 -20.36 -3.12
C GLY A 216 -0.48 -20.17 -4.49
N VAL A 217 -1.34 -21.10 -4.93
CA VAL A 217 -2.04 -21.02 -6.22
C VAL A 217 -3.36 -20.27 -6.03
N ASP A 218 -3.55 -19.21 -6.83
CA ASP A 218 -4.82 -18.49 -6.88
C ASP A 218 -5.83 -19.29 -7.73
N ARG A 219 -7.00 -19.60 -7.16
CA ARG A 219 -8.04 -20.45 -7.76
C ARG A 219 -9.37 -19.72 -7.87
N LEU A 220 -10.06 -19.92 -9.00
CA LEU A 220 -11.35 -19.30 -9.26
C LEU A 220 -12.40 -19.82 -8.26
N ILE A 221 -13.13 -18.92 -7.61
CA ILE A 221 -14.27 -19.23 -6.76
C ILE A 221 -15.51 -19.34 -7.66
N GLN A 222 -16.28 -20.42 -7.50
CA GLN A 222 -17.49 -20.73 -8.27
C GLN A 222 -18.73 -20.69 -7.39
#